data_AF-A0AAN5IAR4-F1
#
_entry.id   AF-A0AAN5IAR4-F1
#
_cell.length_a   1.000
_cell.length_b   1.000
_cell.length_c   1.000
_cell.angle_alpha   90.00
_cell.angle_beta   90.00
_cell.angle_gamma   90.00
#
_symmetry.space_group_name_H-M   'P 1'
#
loop_
_entity.id
_entity.type
_entity.pdbx_description
1 polymer ?
#
loop_
_entity_poly.entity_id
_entity_poly.type
_entity_poly.pdbx_seq_one_letter_code
_entity_poly.pdbx_strand_id
1 'polypeptide(L)'
;MASPSVETESSKISMVVERWQYYQVEQLSPIHHFNGYPWRLRLACMKGCNKICLSLICEKSIEAELWECSAMIKSSLRNYAIKHNFTSWDKNSQQFRMWNGNLDEGDK
;
A
#
# COMPACT_ATOMS: atom_id res chain seq x y z
N MET A 1 18.30 34.48 9.75
CA MET A 1 18.30 33.02 10.03
C MET A 1 16.90 32.52 9.72
N ALA A 2 16.71 31.78 8.63
CA ALA A 2 15.42 31.24 8.26
C ALA A 2 15.19 29.95 9.06
N SER A 3 14.12 29.89 9.84
CA SER A 3 13.66 28.67 10.48
C SER A 3 13.30 27.65 9.39
N PRO A 4 13.68 26.37 9.52
CA PRO A 4 13.26 25.37 8.56
C PRO A 4 11.74 25.23 8.68
N SER A 5 11.04 25.48 7.57
CA SER A 5 9.63 25.13 7.44
C SER A 5 9.52 23.63 7.70
N VAL A 6 8.79 23.27 8.77
CA VAL A 6 8.38 21.89 9.00
C VAL A 6 7.48 21.52 7.83
N GLU A 7 8.07 20.93 6.78
CA GLU A 7 7.32 20.25 5.74
C GLU A 7 6.45 19.24 6.47
N THR A 8 5.15 19.50 6.47
CA THR A 8 4.19 18.56 7.01
C THR A 8 4.28 17.34 6.11
N GLU A 9 4.99 16.29 6.56
CA GLU A 9 5.14 15.05 5.80
C GLU A 9 3.75 14.62 5.33
N SER A 10 3.50 14.73 4.02
CA SER A 10 2.20 14.41 3.44
C SER A 10 1.93 12.94 3.64
N SER A 11 1.14 12.56 4.65
CA SER A 11 0.82 11.18 5.04
C SER A 11 -0.15 10.48 4.06
N LYS A 12 0.02 10.75 2.76
CA LYS A 12 -0.81 10.25 1.68
C LYS A 12 0.07 9.52 0.67
N ILE A 13 -0.35 8.32 0.28
CA ILE A 13 0.23 7.58 -0.84
C ILE A 13 -0.83 7.51 -1.93
N SER A 14 -0.39 7.78 -3.15
CA SER A 14 -1.18 7.59 -4.36
C SER A 14 -0.33 6.84 -5.37
N MET A 15 -0.97 6.06 -6.23
CA MET A 15 -0.32 5.45 -7.38
C MET A 15 -1.13 5.73 -8.63
N VAL A 16 -0.43 6.06 -9.72
CA VAL A 16 -1.02 6.10 -11.05
C VAL A 16 -0.97 4.67 -11.59
N VAL A 17 -2.12 4.11 -11.91
CA VAL A 17 -2.21 2.76 -12.45
C VAL A 17 -2.01 2.84 -13.96
N GLU A 18 -0.99 2.15 -14.46
CA GLU A 18 -0.76 2.06 -15.90
C GLU A 18 -1.76 1.07 -16.53
N ARG A 19 -1.93 1.16 -17.85
CA ARG A 19 -2.78 0.20 -18.56
C ARG A 19 -2.23 -1.21 -18.32
N TRP A 20 -3.06 -2.05 -17.71
CA TRP A 20 -2.64 -3.39 -17.30
C TRP A 20 -2.29 -4.24 -18.52
N GLN A 21 -1.04 -4.70 -18.59
CA GLN A 21 -0.59 -5.56 -19.70
C GLN A 21 -0.89 -7.03 -19.41
N TYR A 22 -1.03 -7.85 -20.45
CA TYR A 22 -1.38 -9.27 -20.33
C TYR A 22 -0.44 -10.06 -19.39
N TYR A 23 0.85 -9.72 -19.37
CA TYR A 23 1.86 -10.38 -18.53
C TYR A 23 2.10 -9.68 -17.19
N GLN A 24 1.42 -8.57 -16.92
CA GLN A 24 1.61 -7.81 -15.70
C GLN A 24 0.93 -8.52 -14.53
N VAL A 25 1.72 -8.97 -13.56
CA VAL A 25 1.22 -9.62 -12.34
C VAL A 25 1.08 -8.65 -11.18
N GLU A 26 1.89 -7.58 -11.17
CA GLU A 26 1.84 -6.56 -10.14
C GLU A 26 2.35 -5.19 -10.61
N GLN A 27 1.98 -4.16 -9.86
CA GLN A 27 2.51 -2.81 -9.93
C GLN A 27 2.71 -2.29 -8.50
N LEU A 28 3.81 -1.59 -8.27
CA LEU A 28 4.19 -1.06 -6.96
C LEU A 28 4.30 0.45 -7.04
N SER A 29 3.87 1.15 -5.99
CA SER A 29 4.20 2.57 -5.85
C SER A 29 5.67 2.74 -5.44
N PRO A 30 6.24 3.95 -5.57
CA PRO A 30 7.42 4.33 -4.82
C PRO A 30 7.24 4.07 -3.32
N ILE A 31 8.36 3.93 -2.61
CA ILE A 31 8.37 3.82 -1.15
C ILE A 31 8.21 5.22 -0.56
N HIS A 32 7.25 5.36 0.35
CA HIS A 32 7.02 6.56 1.13
C HIS A 32 7.41 6.32 2.59
N HIS A 33 8.11 7.27 3.19
CA HIS A 33 8.48 7.19 4.60
C HIS A 33 7.49 8.02 5.41
N PHE A 34 6.81 7.39 6.35
CA PHE A 34 5.97 8.08 7.33
C PHE A 34 6.32 7.60 8.72
N ASN A 35 6.59 8.55 9.62
CA ASN A 35 7.03 8.27 10.99
C ASN A 35 8.24 7.32 11.02
N GLY A 36 9.14 7.42 10.03
CA GLY A 36 10.33 6.57 9.90
C GLY A 36 10.09 5.15 9.39
N TYR A 37 8.85 4.77 9.04
CA TYR A 37 8.55 3.46 8.46
C TYR A 37 8.41 3.55 6.92
N PRO A 38 8.96 2.57 6.17
CA PRO A 38 8.80 2.50 4.73
C PRO A 38 7.44 1.87 4.37
N TRP A 39 6.64 2.59 3.60
CA TRP A 39 5.30 2.19 3.16
C TRP A 39 5.21 2.19 1.65
N ARG A 40 4.44 1.26 1.06
CA ARG A 40 4.10 1.32 -0.36
C ARG A 40 2.76 0.68 -0.68
N LEU A 41 2.15 1.11 -1.77
CA LEU A 41 0.99 0.47 -2.36
C LEU A 41 1.44 -0.65 -3.30
N ARG A 42 0.69 -1.75 -3.28
CA ARG A 42 0.81 -2.87 -4.20
C ARG A 42 -0.54 -3.10 -4.87
N LEU A 43 -0.54 -3.04 -6.19
CA LEU A 43 -1.64 -3.48 -7.03
C LEU A 43 -1.25 -4.82 -7.64
N ALA A 44 -2.02 -5.87 -7.45
CA ALA A 44 -1.66 -7.21 -7.93
C ALA A 44 -2.85 -7.98 -8.48
N CYS A 45 -2.63 -8.71 -9.57
CA CYS A 45 -3.60 -9.63 -10.12
C CYS A 45 -3.64 -10.91 -9.28
N MET A 46 -4.83 -11.35 -8.89
CA MET A 46 -5.00 -12.63 -8.19
C MET A 46 -4.91 -13.77 -9.21
N LYS A 47 -3.93 -14.67 -9.04
CA LYS A 47 -3.72 -15.82 -9.94
C LYS A 47 -5.04 -16.56 -10.20
N GLY A 48 -5.40 -16.71 -11.48
CA GLY A 48 -6.60 -17.44 -11.93
C GLY A 48 -7.90 -16.63 -11.94
N CYS A 49 -7.87 -15.35 -11.56
CA CYS A 49 -9.05 -14.47 -11.59
C CYS A 49 -8.67 -13.16 -12.30
N ASN A 50 -9.56 -12.59 -13.12
CA ASN A 50 -9.45 -11.21 -13.65
C ASN A 50 -9.64 -10.15 -12.54
N LYS A 51 -9.13 -10.41 -11.33
CA LYS A 51 -9.32 -9.56 -10.16
C LYS A 51 -8.03 -8.92 -9.76
N ILE A 52 -8.07 -7.60 -9.61
CA ILE A 52 -6.98 -6.80 -9.06
C ILE A 52 -7.23 -6.57 -7.58
N CYS A 53 -6.17 -6.66 -6.79
CA CYS A 53 -6.12 -6.39 -5.37
C CYS A 53 -5.22 -5.19 -5.11
N LEU A 54 -5.73 -4.15 -4.44
CA LEU A 54 -4.93 -3.04 -3.92
C LEU A 54 -4.66 -3.27 -2.43
N SER A 55 -3.38 -3.29 -2.07
CA SER A 55 -2.90 -3.48 -0.70
C SER A 55 -1.90 -2.40 -0.29
N LEU A 56 -1.86 -2.07 0.99
CA LEU A 56 -0.79 -1.30 1.63
C LEU A 56 0.21 -2.25 2.27
N ILE A 57 1.51 -1.95 2.20
CA ILE A 57 2.60 -2.77 2.74
C ILE A 57 3.52 -1.89 3.60
N CYS A 58 3.94 -2.39 4.77
CA CYS A 58 5.09 -1.87 5.52
C CYS A 58 6.34 -2.65 5.06
N GLU A 59 7.24 -2.03 4.29
CA GLU A 59 8.47 -2.65 3.73
C GLU A 59 9.63 -2.69 4.73
N LYS A 60 9.32 -2.84 6.02
CA LYS A 60 10.37 -2.93 7.03
C LYS A 60 11.11 -4.26 6.82
N SER A 61 12.43 -4.19 6.66
CA SER A 61 13.26 -5.36 6.31
C SER A 61 12.95 -6.54 7.24
N ILE A 62 12.80 -7.72 6.65
CA ILE A 62 12.72 -9.00 7.39
C ILE A 62 13.99 -9.31 8.18
N GLU A 63 15.11 -8.65 7.86
CA GLU A 63 16.39 -8.78 8.55
C GLU A 63 16.41 -8.01 9.88
N ALA A 64 15.49 -7.05 10.07
CA ALA A 64 15.25 -6.48 11.39
C ALA A 64 14.47 -7.52 12.22
N GLU A 65 15.14 -8.11 13.20
CA GLU A 65 14.53 -9.00 14.19
C GLU A 65 13.19 -8.40 14.68
N LEU A 66 12.11 -9.19 14.62
CA LEU A 66 10.76 -8.91 15.15
C LEU A 66 10.31 -7.44 15.09
N TRP A 67 9.52 -7.07 14.08
CA TRP A 67 8.99 -5.72 13.96
C TRP A 67 7.46 -5.66 13.94
N GLU A 68 6.94 -4.54 14.42
CA GLU A 68 5.53 -4.14 14.32
C GLU A 68 5.43 -2.68 13.82
N CYS A 69 4.56 -2.45 12.83
CA CYS A 69 4.13 -1.13 12.36
C CYS A 69 2.61 -1.03 12.61
N SER A 70 2.15 -0.02 13.36
CA SER A 70 0.70 0.26 13.50
C SER A 70 0.32 1.47 12.66
N ALA A 71 -0.73 1.35 11.84
CA ALA A 71 -1.21 2.46 11.02
C ALA A 71 -2.73 2.64 11.11
N MET A 72 -3.17 3.89 11.05
CA MET A 72 -4.56 4.26 10.81
C MET A 72 -4.72 4.59 9.32
N ILE A 73 -5.45 3.75 8.61
CA ILE A 73 -5.52 3.77 7.15
C ILE A 73 -6.88 4.31 6.75
N LYS A 74 -6.89 5.38 5.95
CA LYS A 74 -8.10 5.91 5.29
C LYS A 74 -7.86 5.87 3.78
N SER A 75 -8.80 5.29 3.04
CA SER A 75 -8.76 5.21 1.58
C SER A 75 -9.92 6.00 0.99
N SER A 76 -9.76 6.59 -0.19
CA SER A 76 -10.90 7.11 -0.96
C SER A 76 -11.91 6.02 -1.36
N LEU A 77 -11.50 4.75 -1.34
CA LEU A 77 -12.32 3.59 -1.67
C LEU A 77 -13.21 3.11 -0.49
N ARG A 78 -12.99 3.63 0.73
CA ARG A 78 -13.76 3.28 1.93
C ARG A 78 -14.03 4.52 2.77
N ASN A 79 -15.28 4.70 3.19
CA ASN A 79 -15.69 5.91 3.93
C ASN A 79 -15.25 5.94 5.41
N TYR A 80 -14.50 4.95 5.88
CA TYR A 80 -14.07 4.84 7.27
C TYR A 80 -12.57 4.54 7.38
N ALA A 81 -11.97 4.98 8.48
CA ALA A 81 -10.58 4.67 8.80
C ALA A 81 -10.49 3.31 9.50
N ILE A 82 -9.44 2.54 9.19
CA ILE A 82 -9.20 1.22 9.76
C ILE A 82 -7.83 1.25 10.44
N LYS A 83 -7.76 0.78 11.68
CA LYS A 83 -6.49 0.50 12.33
C LYS A 83 -6.00 -0.88 11.89
N HIS A 84 -4.76 -0.97 11.43
CA HIS A 84 -4.12 -2.23 11.08
C HIS A 84 -2.71 -2.29 11.67
N ASN A 85 -2.34 -3.47 12.17
CA ASN A 85 -1.00 -3.74 12.67
C ASN A 85 -0.31 -4.68 11.68
N PHE A 86 0.85 -4.24 11.19
CA PHE A 86 1.73 -5.00 10.31
C PHE A 86 2.84 -5.59 11.16
N THR A 87 3.05 -6.91 11.11
CA THR A 87 4.10 -7.56 11.90
C THR A 87 4.96 -8.48 11.06
N SER A 88 6.22 -8.67 11.46
CA SER A 88 7.13 -9.56 10.74
C SER A 88 6.79 -11.05 10.91
N TRP A 89 6.15 -11.42 12.02
CA TRP A 89 5.87 -12.81 12.39
C TRP A 89 4.53 -13.36 11.87
N ASP A 90 3.60 -12.50 11.42
CA ASP A 90 2.36 -12.93 10.76
C ASP A 90 2.32 -12.47 9.31
N LYS A 91 2.49 -13.41 8.38
CA LYS A 91 2.44 -13.18 6.93
C LYS A 91 1.14 -12.52 6.47
N ASN A 92 0.02 -12.77 7.15
CA ASN A 92 -1.26 -12.16 6.80
C ASN A 92 -1.34 -10.69 7.22
N SER A 93 -0.55 -10.29 8.22
CA SER A 93 -0.52 -8.91 8.73
C SER A 93 0.42 -8.00 7.94
N GLN A 94 1.43 -8.57 7.24
CA GLN A 94 2.46 -7.82 6.48
C GLN A 94 1.89 -6.96 5.34
N GLN A 95 0.66 -7.25 4.91
CA GLN A 95 -0.06 -6.46 3.92
C GLN A 95 -1.50 -6.23 4.35
N PHE A 96 -2.02 -5.03 4.12
CA PHE A 96 -3.39 -4.67 4.38
C PHE A 96 -4.15 -4.51 3.06
N ARG A 97 -5.08 -5.42 2.78
CA ARG A 97 -5.91 -5.37 1.57
C ARG A 97 -6.96 -4.27 1.69
N MET A 98 -6.83 -3.24 0.88
CA MET A 98 -7.76 -2.10 0.86
C MET A 98 -8.96 -2.35 -0.04
N TRP A 99 -8.73 -2.91 -1.24
CA TRP A 99 -9.77 -3.03 -2.27
C TRP A 99 -9.51 -4.21 -3.21
N ASN A 100 -10.59 -4.75 -3.78
CA ASN A 100 -10.57 -5.70 -4.88
C ASN A 100 -11.55 -5.24 -5.96
N GLY A 101 -11.18 -5.38 -7.24
CA GLY A 101 -12.11 -5.18 -8.35
C GLY A 101 -11.71 -5.97 -9.58
N ASN A 102 -12.47 -5.81 -10.67
CA ASN A 102 -12.25 -6.55 -11.91
C ASN A 102 -11.37 -5.76 -12.88
N LEU A 103 -10.55 -6.47 -13.64
CA LEU A 103 -9.73 -5.91 -14.73
C LEU A 103 -10.56 -5.39 -15.90
N ASP A 104 -11.80 -5.86 -16.03
CA ASP A 104 -12.66 -5.64 -17.19
C ASP A 104 -13.45 -4.30 -17.13
N GLU A 105 -13.30 -3.47 -16.09
CA GLU A 105 -13.92 -2.13 -16.00
C GLU A 105 -13.05 -1.04 -16.64
N GLY A 106 -12.54 -1.32 -17.83
CA GLY A 106 -11.66 -0.44 -18.58
C GLY A 106 -11.99 -0.38 -20.06
N ASP A 107 -13.27 -0.29 -20.41
CA ASP A 107 -13.76 0.26 -21.69
C ASP A 107 -15.29 0.48 -21.62
N LYS A 108 -15.71 1.73 -21.42
CA LYS A 108 -16.97 2.29 -21.92
C LYS A 108 -16.81 3.78 -22.15
#